data_AF-A0A418TA48-F1
#
_entry.id   AF-A0A418TA48-F1
#
_cell.length_a   1.000
_cell.length_b   1.000
_cell.length_c   1.000
_cell.angle_alpha   90.00
_cell.angle_beta   90.00
_cell.angle_gamma   90.00
#
_symmetry.space_group_name_H-M   'P 1'
#
loop_
_entity.id
_entity.type
_entity.pdbx_description
1 polymer ?
#
loop_
_entity_poly.entity_id
_entity_poly.type
_entity_poly.pdbx_seq_one_letter_code
_entity_poly.pdbx_strand_id
1 'polypeptide(L)'
;MKCISVYTNNFELFSDIYEQVLESPPQENEDIVIEGITVSGSGDVPDQYIDRMRTKPEVVVMKEKERNIMILQHGNVFEICLPTDEEEAV
;
A
#
# COMPACT_ATOMS: atom_id res chain seq x y z
N MET A 1 3.75 -8.95 5.73
CA MET A 1 2.79 -7.84 5.52
C MET A 1 2.27 -7.93 4.10
N LYS A 2 0.95 -7.80 3.89
CA LYS A 2 0.40 -7.77 2.54
C LYS A 2 0.62 -6.39 1.93
N CYS A 3 1.17 -6.33 0.73
CA CYS A 3 1.44 -5.08 0.02
C CYS A 3 0.57 -4.97 -1.23
N ILE A 4 0.03 -3.78 -1.45
CA ILE A 4 -0.80 -3.44 -2.61
C ILE A 4 -0.16 -2.25 -3.31
N SER A 5 0.17 -2.38 -4.58
CA SER A 5 0.75 -1.32 -5.39
C SER A 5 -0.34 -0.60 -6.18
N VAL A 6 -0.46 0.70 -5.99
CA VAL A 6 -1.42 1.59 -6.65
C VAL A 6 -0.67 2.53 -7.58
N TYR A 7 -0.86 2.37 -8.88
CA TYR A 7 -0.14 3.13 -9.91
C TYR A 7 -0.83 4.46 -10.20
N THR A 8 -0.61 5.45 -9.33
CA THR A 8 -1.13 6.81 -9.50
C THR A 8 -0.12 7.85 -9.03
N ASN A 9 -0.14 9.02 -9.67
CA ASN A 9 0.64 10.19 -9.26
C ASN A 9 -0.22 11.29 -8.62
N ASN A 10 -1.54 11.06 -8.54
CA ASN A 10 -2.47 12.02 -7.97
C ASN A 10 -2.91 11.55 -6.58
N PHE A 11 -2.54 12.32 -5.56
CA PHE A 11 -2.88 12.05 -4.17
C PHE A 11 -4.40 12.10 -3.92
N GLU A 12 -5.13 12.99 -4.60
CA GLU A 12 -6.58 13.10 -4.45
C GLU A 12 -7.26 11.81 -4.92
N LEU A 13 -6.87 11.30 -6.10
CA LEU A 13 -7.40 10.04 -6.61
C LEU A 13 -6.99 8.86 -5.72
N PHE A 14 -5.74 8.82 -5.25
CA PHE A 14 -5.30 7.80 -4.30
C PHE A 14 -6.18 7.80 -3.05
N SER A 15 -6.44 8.97 -2.46
CA SER A 15 -7.28 9.09 -1.28
C SER A 15 -8.72 8.64 -1.52
N ASP A 16 -9.24 8.85 -2.74
CA ASP A 16 -10.60 8.44 -3.13
C ASP A 16 -10.72 6.91 -3.27
N ILE A 17 -9.73 6.27 -3.91
CA ILE A 17 -9.72 4.81 -4.08
C ILE A 17 -9.16 4.06 -2.87
N TYR A 18 -8.48 4.74 -1.94
CA TYR A 18 -7.83 4.10 -0.79
C TYR A 18 -8.81 3.29 0.04
N GLU A 19 -9.97 3.88 0.38
CA GLU A 19 -11.00 3.16 1.12
C GLU A 19 -11.53 1.96 0.32
N GLN A 20 -11.77 2.11 -0.99
CA GLN A 20 -12.23 1.03 -1.86
C GLN A 20 -11.21 -0.13 -1.94
N VAL A 21 -9.92 0.19 -2.03
CA VAL A 21 -8.82 -0.78 -2.04
C VAL A 21 -8.74 -1.52 -0.71
N LEU A 22 -9.00 -0.85 0.41
CA LEU A 22 -9.05 -1.50 1.72
C LEU A 22 -10.27 -2.38 1.92
N GLU A 23 -11.43 -1.98 1.39
CA GLU A 23 -12.66 -2.77 1.46
C GLU A 23 -12.58 -4.02 0.58
N SER A 24 -11.95 -3.91 -0.59
CA SER A 24 -11.81 -5.02 -1.54
C SER A 24 -10.38 -5.07 -2.12
N PRO A 25 -9.39 -5.49 -1.33
CA PRO A 25 -8.01 -5.57 -1.80
C PRO A 25 -7.87 -6.61 -2.92
N PRO A 26 -7.05 -6.33 -3.96
CA PRO A 26 -6.80 -7.30 -5.02
C PRO A 26 -6.11 -8.55 -4.48
N GLN A 27 -6.30 -9.68 -5.18
CA GLN A 27 -5.58 -10.91 -4.86
C GLN A 27 -4.09 -10.80 -5.22
N GLU A 28 -3.28 -11.70 -4.68
CA GLU A 28 -1.86 -11.75 -5.00
C GLU A 28 -1.66 -12.05 -6.50
N ASN A 29 -0.81 -11.27 -7.16
CA ASN A 29 -0.61 -11.29 -8.61
C ASN A 29 -1.88 -10.98 -9.42
N GLU A 30 -2.84 -10.26 -8.84
CA GLU A 30 -4.02 -9.75 -9.52
C GLU A 30 -3.90 -8.24 -9.75
N ASP A 31 -4.17 -7.82 -10.98
CA ASP A 31 -4.26 -6.42 -11.37
C ASP A 31 -5.73 -6.06 -11.63
N ILE A 32 -6.24 -5.10 -10.86
CA ILE A 32 -7.57 -4.54 -11.03
C ILE A 32 -7.46 -3.06 -11.43
N VAL A 33 -8.54 -2.53 -12.00
CA VAL A 33 -8.63 -1.11 -12.37
C VAL A 33 -9.76 -0.48 -11.57
N ILE A 34 -9.42 0.46 -10.68
CA ILE A 34 -10.36 1.23 -9.88
C ILE A 34 -10.28 2.68 -10.34
N GLU A 35 -11.37 3.22 -10.86
CA GLU A 35 -11.47 4.61 -11.34
C GLU A 35 -10.38 5.00 -12.37
N GLY A 36 -9.94 4.03 -13.18
CA GLY A 36 -8.89 4.22 -14.17
C GLY A 36 -7.46 4.10 -13.62
N ILE A 37 -7.30 3.81 -12.34
CA ILE A 37 -6.01 3.53 -11.68
C ILE A 37 -5.81 2.02 -11.61
N THR A 38 -4.62 1.57 -12.00
CA THR A 38 -4.20 0.18 -11.83
C THR A 38 -3.82 -0.07 -10.37
N VAL A 39 -4.44 -1.06 -9.77
CA VAL A 39 -4.13 -1.54 -8.42
C VAL A 39 -3.72 -2.99 -8.54
N SER A 40 -2.54 -3.31 -8.00
CA SER A 40 -1.91 -4.62 -8.13
C SER A 40 -1.63 -5.21 -6.76
N GLY A 41 -2.07 -6.44 -6.53
CA GLY A 41 -1.75 -7.18 -5.32
C GLY A 41 -0.32 -7.71 -5.37
N SER A 42 0.61 -6.99 -4.74
CA SER A 42 2.04 -7.35 -4.73
C SER A 42 2.37 -8.53 -3.80
N GLY A 43 1.39 -8.99 -3.03
CA GLY A 43 1.54 -10.15 -2.14
C GLY A 43 2.25 -9.80 -0.84
N ASP A 44 2.89 -10.79 -0.24
CA ASP A 44 3.62 -10.61 1.01
C ASP A 44 5.00 -9.97 0.81
N VAL A 45 5.23 -8.84 1.47
CA VAL A 45 6.53 -8.18 1.56
C VAL A 45 7.14 -8.36 2.96
N PRO A 46 8.48 -8.48 3.04
CA PRO A 46 9.17 -8.59 4.32
C PRO A 46 9.18 -7.25 5.06
N ASP A 47 9.15 -7.29 6.40
CA ASP A 47 9.20 -6.09 7.26
C ASP A 47 10.34 -5.13 6.94
N GLN A 48 11.51 -5.68 6.60
CA GLN A 48 12.69 -4.87 6.26
C GLN A 48 12.50 -4.03 5.00
N TYR A 49 11.49 -4.33 4.16
CA TYR A 49 11.17 -3.55 2.95
C TYR A 49 10.89 -2.09 3.28
N ILE A 50 10.03 -1.83 4.27
CA ILE A 50 9.67 -0.47 4.68
C ILE A 50 10.91 0.27 5.22
N ASP A 51 11.71 -0.42 6.03
CA ASP A 51 12.92 0.17 6.62
C ASP A 51 13.89 0.62 5.51
N ARG A 52 14.09 -0.23 4.50
CA ARG A 52 14.87 0.11 3.30
C ARG A 52 14.28 1.28 2.54
N MET A 53 12.96 1.29 2.33
CA MET A 53 12.29 2.38 1.61
C MET A 53 12.40 3.71 2.35
N ARG A 54 12.28 3.72 3.69
CA ARG A 54 12.45 4.92 4.52
C ARG A 54 13.85 5.53 4.41
N THR A 55 14.88 4.75 4.09
CA THR A 55 16.23 5.30 3.87
C THR A 55 16.35 6.10 2.58
N LYS A 56 15.42 5.95 1.64
CA LYS A 56 15.45 6.65 0.36
C LYS A 56 14.81 8.04 0.49
N PRO A 57 15.50 9.12 0.10
CA PRO A 57 14.97 10.49 0.21
C PRO A 57 13.80 10.77 -0.74
N GLU A 58 13.66 9.97 -1.80
CA GLU A 58 12.59 10.05 -2.80
C GLU A 58 11.32 9.29 -2.42
N VAL A 59 11.35 8.56 -1.30
CA VAL A 59 10.22 7.76 -0.82
C VAL A 59 9.65 8.38 0.45
N VAL A 60 8.35 8.63 0.45
CA VAL A 60 7.63 9.09 1.63
C VAL A 60 6.97 7.90 2.30
N VAL A 61 7.24 7.70 3.59
CA VAL A 61 6.62 6.64 4.38
C VAL A 61 5.65 7.27 5.37
N MET A 62 4.37 6.97 5.23
CA MET A 62 3.31 7.38 6.14
C MET A 62 2.81 6.16 6.91
N LYS A 63 2.49 6.35 8.20
CA LYS A 63 1.91 5.29 9.04
C LYS A 63 0.56 5.76 9.57
N GLU A 64 -0.45 4.98 9.27
CA GLU A 64 -1.80 5.07 9.80
C GLU A 64 -1.78 4.40 11.20
N LYS A 65 -2.26 5.11 12.22
CA LYS A 65 -2.15 4.66 13.62
C LYS A 65 -3.33 3.79 14.07
N GLU A 66 -4.51 4.01 13.51
CA GLU A 66 -5.75 3.32 13.84
C GLU A 66 -5.72 1.87 13.37
N ARG A 67 -5.28 1.61 12.13
CA ARG A 67 -5.21 0.26 11.54
C ARG A 67 -3.79 -0.27 11.35
N ASN A 68 -2.78 0.46 11.85
CA ASN A 68 -1.37 0.10 11.74
C ASN A 68 -0.90 -0.14 10.28
N ILE A 69 -1.53 0.54 9.32
CA ILE A 69 -1.22 0.45 7.89
C ILE A 69 -0.04 1.35 7.57
N MET A 70 0.87 0.88 6.73
CA MET A 70 1.95 1.70 6.21
C MET A 70 1.72 2.02 4.75
N ILE A 71 1.85 3.30 4.39
CA ILE A 71 1.67 3.80 3.04
C ILE A 71 3.02 4.34 2.56
N LEU A 72 3.53 3.79 1.46
CA LEU A 72 4.76 4.22 0.81
C LEU A 72 4.39 4.99 -0.45
N GLN A 73 4.88 6.21 -0.61
CA GLN A 73 4.78 6.93 -1.88
C GLN A 73 6.16 6.95 -2.53
N HIS A 74 6.28 6.35 -3.71
CA HIS A 74 7.47 6.40 -4.54
C HIS A 74 7.12 6.89 -5.95
N GLY A 75 7.42 8.16 -6.24
CA GLY A 75 7.16 8.75 -7.56
C GLY A 75 5.67 8.72 -7.95
N ASN A 76 5.33 7.82 -8.87
CA ASN A 76 3.97 7.64 -9.41
C ASN A 76 3.30 6.34 -8.92
N VAL A 77 3.78 5.78 -7.81
CA VAL A 77 3.23 4.56 -7.20
C VAL A 77 3.04 4.80 -5.71
N PHE A 78 1.89 4.40 -5.20
CA PHE A 78 1.59 4.31 -3.79
C PHE A 78 1.49 2.84 -3.39
N GLU A 79 2.26 2.40 -2.42
CA GLU A 79 2.15 1.05 -1.89
C GLU A 79 1.46 1.09 -0.53
N ILE A 80 0.41 0.27 -0.37
CA ILE A 80 -0.32 0.11 0.87
C ILE A 80 0.11 -1.22 1.48
N CYS A 81 0.85 -1.15 2.57
CA CYS A 81 1.26 -2.30 3.37
C CYS A 81 0.29 -2.48 4.53
N LEU A 82 -0.52 -3.53 4.41
CA LEU A 82 -1.44 -4.01 5.43
C LEU A 82 -0.69 -4.92 6.41
N PRO A 83 -0.85 -4.71 7.73
CA PRO A 83 -0.43 -5.70 8.70
C PRO A 83 -1.23 -6.99 8.44
N THR A 84 -0.55 -8.12 8.39
CA THR A 84 -1.19 -9.44 8.36
C THR A 84 -1.63 -9.77 9.78
N ASP A 85 -2.80 -10.39 9.94
CA ASP A 85 -3.49 -10.75 11.21
C ASP A 85 -2.61 -11.48 12.26
N GLU A 86 -1.40 -11.92 11.89
CA GLU A 86 -0.42 -12.51 12.80
C GLU A 86 0.23 -11.50 13.77
N GLU A 87 0.05 -10.18 13.58
CA GLU A 87 0.67 -9.16 14.44
C GLU A 87 -0.29 -8.51 15.46
N GLU A 88 -1.58 -8.83 15.43
CA GLU A 88 -2.59 -8.35 16.40
C GLU A 88 -2.71 -9.20 17.67
N ALA A 89 -1.87 -10.24 17.83
CA ALA A 89 -1.92 -11.16 18.95
C ALA A 89 -0.63 -11.15 19.80
N VAL A 90 -0.24 -10.00 20.37
CA VAL A 90 0.72 -9.94 21.50
C VAL A 90 0.33 -8.92 22.55
#